data_AF-A0A915V7H1-F1
#
_entry.id   AF-A0A915V7H1-F1
#
_cell.length_a   1.000
_cell.length_b   1.000
_cell.length_c   1.000
_cell.angle_alpha   90.00
_cell.angle_beta   90.00
_cell.angle_gamma   90.00
#
_symmetry.space_group_name_H-M   'P 1'
#
loop_
_entity.id
_entity.type
_entity.pdbx_description
1 polymer ?
#
loop_
_entity_poly.entity_id
_entity_poly.type
_entity_poly.pdbx_seq_one_letter_code
_entity_poly.pdbx_strand_id
1 'polypeptide(L)'
;MVAWRFYPGKNLGAMGDGGAIAPNAPELADRPRVLGNYGWRVKYVNGVQGWNSRLDPLQAALLRVKLARLNEWNEQRTNLTALYLRELADCAIVIV
;
A
#
# COMPACT_ATOMS: atom_id res chain seq x y z
N MET A 1 -5.79 11.66 5.84
CA MET A 1 -5.79 10.68 4.73
C MET A 1 -4.38 10.12 4.55
N VAL A 2 -4.25 8.83 4.26
CA VAL A 2 -2.96 8.14 4.05
C VAL A 2 -2.91 7.58 2.63
N ALA A 3 -1.73 7.59 2.01
CA ALA A 3 -1.48 6.96 0.71
C ALA A 3 -0.48 5.81 0.86
N TRP A 4 -0.81 4.66 0.28
CA TRP A 4 -0.01 3.43 0.32
C TRP A 4 0.53 3.11 -1.06
N ARG A 5 1.78 2.63 -1.10
CA ARG A 5 2.37 2.01 -2.29
C ARG A 5 2.46 0.51 -2.06
N PHE A 6 2.03 -0.25 -3.07
CA PHE A 6 2.12 -1.70 -3.10
C PHE A 6 3.14 -2.19 -4.13
N TYR A 7 4.20 -1.41 -4.37
CA TYR A 7 5.31 -1.87 -5.19
C TYR A 7 5.88 -3.19 -4.64
N PRO A 8 6.34 -4.15 -5.47
CA PRO A 8 6.64 -5.51 -5.02
C PRO A 8 7.62 -5.63 -3.86
N GLY A 9 8.59 -4.70 -3.76
CA GLY A 9 9.57 -4.66 -2.66
C GLY A 9 9.07 -4.11 -1.32
N LYS A 10 7.80 -3.67 -1.20
CA LYS A 10 7.22 -3.18 0.06
C LYS A 10 6.82 -4.34 0.98
N ASN A 11 6.71 -4.08 2.29
CA ASN A 11 6.27 -5.08 3.26
C ASN A 11 4.95 -5.75 2.85
N LEU A 12 4.02 -4.96 2.32
CA LEU A 12 2.84 -5.44 1.60
C LEU A 12 2.96 -5.07 0.11
N GLY A 13 3.65 -5.91 -0.66
CA GLY A 13 3.86 -5.71 -2.09
C GLY A 13 2.89 -6.51 -2.97
N ALA A 14 2.40 -5.89 -4.04
CA ALA A 14 1.70 -6.53 -5.15
C ALA A 14 2.71 -7.31 -6.04
N MET A 15 2.24 -7.90 -7.14
CA MET A 15 3.09 -8.53 -8.17
C MET A 15 3.34 -7.58 -9.37
N GLY A 16 3.14 -6.29 -9.16
CA GLY A 16 3.29 -5.23 -10.16
C GLY A 16 3.09 -3.88 -9.48
N ASP A 17 2.68 -2.87 -10.24
CA ASP A 17 2.34 -1.57 -9.66
C ASP A 17 0.97 -1.59 -8.97
N GLY A 18 0.87 -0.84 -7.88
CA GLY A 18 -0.36 -0.73 -7.12
C GLY A 18 -0.25 0.30 -6.00
N GLY A 19 -1.40 0.82 -5.60
CA GLY A 19 -1.50 1.75 -4.48
C GLY A 19 -2.92 1.82 -3.95
N ALA A 20 -3.07 2.46 -2.80
CA ALA A 20 -4.37 2.73 -2.19
C ALA A 20 -4.34 4.07 -1.46
N ILE A 21 -5.52 4.68 -1.37
CA ILE A 21 -5.74 5.84 -0.51
C ILE A 21 -6.69 5.38 0.60
N ALA A 22 -6.31 5.65 1.85
CA ALA A 22 -7.11 5.39 3.04
C ALA A 22 -7.57 6.74 3.64
N PRO A 23 -8.83 7.14 3.39
CA PRO A 23 -9.43 8.32 4.00
C PRO A 23 -9.58 8.11 5.50
N ASN A 24 -9.38 9.15 6.29
CA ASN A 24 -9.63 9.15 7.74
C ASN A 24 -11.07 9.55 8.10
N ALA A 25 -11.86 9.96 7.12
CA ALA A 25 -13.27 10.28 7.28
C ALA A 25 -14.06 9.89 6.01
N PRO A 26 -15.31 9.40 6.13
CA PRO A 26 -16.10 8.92 5.00
C PRO A 26 -16.29 9.96 3.88
N GLU A 27 -16.47 11.23 4.23
CA GLU A 27 -16.66 12.34 3.30
C GLU A 27 -15.45 12.59 2.38
N LEU A 28 -14.25 12.15 2.78
CA LEU A 28 -13.03 12.28 1.99
C LEU A 28 -12.83 11.12 0.99
N ALA A 29 -13.61 10.04 1.08
CA ALA A 29 -13.42 8.84 0.26
C ALA A 29 -13.89 9.01 -1.18
N ASP A 30 -14.87 9.87 -1.39
CA ASP A 30 -15.57 9.95 -2.66
C ASP A 30 -14.73 10.61 -3.75
N ARG A 31 -14.05 11.72 -3.43
CA ARG A 31 -13.20 12.46 -4.38
C ARG A 31 -12.09 11.60 -5.01
N PRO A 32 -11.22 10.90 -4.28
CA PRO A 32 -10.18 10.07 -4.89
C PRO A 32 -10.76 8.91 -5.70
N ARG A 33 -11.91 8.35 -5.29
CA ARG A 33 -12.59 7.27 -6.02
C ARG A 33 -13.09 7.75 -7.40
N VAL A 34 -13.69 8.93 -7.45
CA VAL A 34 -14.16 9.54 -8.70
C VAL A 34 -12.97 9.90 -9.60
N LEU A 35 -11.94 10.54 -9.05
CA LEU A 35 -10.75 10.92 -9.80
C LEU A 35 -9.99 9.72 -10.37
N GLY A 36 -9.85 8.62 -9.62
CA GLY A 36 -9.17 7.40 -10.07
C GLY A 36 -9.95 6.60 -11.13
N ASN A 37 -11.22 6.94 -11.36
CA ASN A 37 -12.10 6.29 -12.31
C ASN A 37 -12.62 7.28 -13.37
N TYR A 38 -11.71 7.94 -14.08
CA TYR A 38 -11.99 8.88 -15.18
C TYR A 38 -12.83 10.11 -14.82
N GLY A 39 -13.11 10.36 -13.54
CA GLY A 39 -14.07 11.36 -13.12
C GLY A 39 -15.53 10.87 -13.15
N TRP A 40 -15.74 9.56 -13.24
CA TRP A 40 -17.06 8.94 -13.31
C TRP A 40 -17.62 8.63 -11.92
N ARG A 41 -18.78 9.22 -11.63
CA ARG A 41 -19.69 8.71 -10.58
C ARG A 41 -20.64 7.66 -11.13
N VAL A 42 -21.11 7.90 -12.35
CA VAL A 42 -21.96 7.03 -13.15
C VAL A 42 -21.21 6.73 -14.44
N LYS A 43 -21.33 5.49 -14.93
CA LYS A 43 -20.65 5.06 -16.16
C LYS A 43 -20.98 6.02 -17.31
N TYR A 44 -19.96 6.44 -18.05
CA TYR A 44 -20.05 7.38 -19.17
C TYR A 44 -20.44 8.83 -18.83
N VAL A 45 -20.50 9.21 -17.55
CA VAL A 45 -20.77 10.59 -17.13
C VAL A 45 -19.57 11.12 -16.34
N ASN A 46 -18.76 11.97 -16.98
CA ASN A 46 -17.63 12.65 -16.38
C ASN A 46 -18.09 13.95 -15.70
N GLY A 47 -18.19 13.95 -14.37
CA GLY A 47 -18.53 15.16 -13.62
C GLY A 47 -17.32 16.08 -13.38
N VAL A 48 -16.12 15.52 -13.44
CA VAL A 48 -14.83 16.22 -13.26
C VAL A 48 -13.78 15.56 -14.17
N GLN A 49 -12.68 16.27 -14.45
CA GLN A 49 -11.53 15.64 -15.11
C GLN A 49 -10.83 14.69 -14.12
N GLY A 50 -10.74 13.40 -14.49
CA GLY A 50 -10.03 12.39 -13.72
C GLY A 50 -9.03 11.59 -14.56
N TRP A 51 -8.54 10.49 -13.98
CA TRP A 51 -7.53 9.61 -14.55
C TRP A 51 -7.98 8.15 -14.51
N ASN A 52 -7.30 7.27 -15.24
CA ASN A 52 -7.42 5.83 -15.06
C ASN A 52 -6.35 5.36 -14.07
N SER A 53 -6.65 5.39 -12.77
CA SER A 53 -5.73 4.99 -11.72
C SER A 53 -6.45 4.06 -10.75
N ARG A 54 -6.52 2.79 -11.15
CA ARG A 54 -7.24 1.72 -10.45
C ARG A 54 -6.28 0.58 -10.11
N LEU A 55 -6.61 -0.15 -9.05
CA LEU A 55 -5.92 -1.38 -8.70
C LEU A 55 -6.56 -2.55 -9.47
N ASP A 56 -5.75 -3.34 -10.16
CA ASP A 56 -6.25 -4.51 -10.88
C ASP A 56 -6.83 -5.56 -9.92
N PRO A 57 -7.92 -6.24 -10.28
CA PRO A 57 -8.52 -7.28 -9.43
C PRO A 57 -7.56 -8.42 -9.06
N LEU A 58 -6.65 -8.79 -9.96
CA LEU A 58 -5.61 -9.79 -9.69
C LEU A 58 -4.65 -9.32 -8.60
N GLN A 59 -4.20 -8.07 -8.67
CA GLN A 59 -3.33 -7.47 -7.66
C GLN A 59 -4.06 -7.36 -6.32
N ALA A 60 -5.33 -6.96 -6.32
CA ALA A 60 -6.15 -6.89 -5.11
C ALA A 60 -6.35 -8.25 -4.45
N ALA A 61 -6.58 -9.32 -5.22
CA ALA A 61 -6.71 -10.68 -4.70
C ALA A 61 -5.42 -11.16 -4.04
N LEU A 62 -4.27 -10.93 -4.67
CA LEU A 62 -2.96 -11.27 -4.13
C LEU A 62 -2.65 -10.48 -2.85
N LEU A 63 -2.90 -9.17 -2.87
CA LEU A 63 -2.71 -8.31 -1.70
C LEU A 63 -3.59 -8.74 -0.53
N ARG A 64 -4.82 -9.22 -0.78
CA ARG A 64 -5.71 -9.74 0.27
C ARG A 64 -5.10 -10.94 0.99
N VAL A 65 -4.47 -11.87 0.25
CA VAL A 65 -3.79 -13.03 0.85
C VAL A 65 -2.56 -12.58 1.65
N LYS A 66 -1.73 -11.69 1.10
CA LYS A 66 -0.55 -11.18 1.80
C LYS A 66 -0.90 -10.34 3.03
N LEU A 67 -1.99 -9.58 2.99
CA LEU A 67 -2.44 -8.74 4.11
C LEU A 67 -2.74 -9.59 5.35
N ALA A 68 -3.32 -10.78 5.18
CA ALA A 68 -3.56 -11.72 6.28
C ALA A 68 -2.27 -12.23 6.95
N ARG A 69 -1.12 -12.15 6.27
CA ARG A 69 0.20 -12.55 6.78
C ARG A 69 1.08 -11.38 7.22
N LEU A 70 0.63 -10.14 6.97
CA LEU A 70 1.47 -8.95 7.10
C LEU A 70 2.00 -8.74 8.52
N ASN A 71 1.15 -8.96 9.54
CA ASN A 71 1.55 -8.79 10.93
C ASN A 71 2.64 -9.80 11.33
N GLU A 72 2.44 -11.08 11.00
CA GLU A 72 3.41 -12.15 11.22
C GLU A 72 4.76 -11.83 10.55
N TRP A 73 4.75 -11.41 9.29
CA TRP A 73 5.97 -11.06 8.56
C TRP A 73 6.65 -9.80 9.10
N ASN A 74 5.89 -8.80 9.56
CA ASN A 74 6.46 -7.61 10.19
C ASN A 74 7.11 -7.93 11.54
N GLU A 75 6.52 -8.83 12.32
CA GLU A 75 7.10 -9.31 13.58
C GLU A 75 8.42 -10.06 13.33
N GLN A 76 8.44 -10.96 12.34
CA GLN A 76 9.68 -11.63 11.91
C GLN A 76 10.78 -10.64 11.52
N ARG A 77 10.44 -9.60 10.74
CA ARG A 77 11.39 -8.53 10.38
C ARG A 77 11.90 -7.78 11.62
N THR A 78 11.02 -7.48 12.57
CA THR A 78 11.39 -6.81 13.82
C THR A 78 12.37 -7.65 14.63
N ASN A 79 12.12 -8.96 14.74
CA ASN A 79 13.02 -9.88 15.44
C ASN A 79 14.39 -9.98 14.76
N LEU A 80 14.43 -10.00 13.43
CA LEU A 80 15.69 -9.96 12.67
C LEU A 80 16.44 -8.65 12.89
N THR A 81 15.76 -7.50 12.88
CA THR A 81 16.37 -6.21 13.18
C THR A 81 16.96 -6.20 14.59
N ALA A 82 16.25 -6.72 15.60
CA ALA A 82 16.75 -6.81 16.97
C ALA A 82 18.00 -7.71 17.08
N LEU A 83 18.06 -8.80 16.30
CA LEU A 83 19.25 -9.65 16.22
C LEU A 83 20.42 -8.88 15.60
N TYR A 84 20.22 -8.26 14.43
CA TYR A 84 21.29 -7.49 13.78
C TYR A 84 21.81 -6.36 14.65
N LEU A 85 20.94 -5.61 15.33
CA LEU A 85 21.34 -4.54 16.23
C LEU A 85 22.17 -5.05 17.41
N ARG A 86 21.90 -6.26 17.90
CA ARG A 86 22.65 -6.88 19.01
C ARG A 86 24.02 -7.37 18.54
N GLU A 87 24.06 -8.16 17.49
CA GLU A 87 25.29 -8.83 17.03
C GLU A 87 26.26 -7.86 16.32
N LEU A 88 25.74 -6.74 15.80
CA LEU A 88 26.55 -5.72 15.13
C LEU A 88 26.78 -4.47 16.01
N ALA A 89 26.46 -4.52 17.30
CA ALA A 89 26.57 -3.37 18.21
C ALA A 89 28.01 -2.80 18.30
N ASP A 90 29.02 -3.69 18.26
CA ASP A 90 30.44 -3.32 18.34
C ASP A 90 31.07 -3.12 16.96
N CYS A 91 30.31 -3.30 15.88
CA CYS A 91 30.77 -2.94 14.54
C CYS A 91 30.70 -1.42 14.37
N ALA A 92 31.71 -0.82 13.74
CA ALA A 92 31.73 0.62 13.44
C ALA A 92 30.66 1.08 12.42
N ILE A 93 29.68 0.24 12.11
CA ILE A 93 28.60 0.49 11.14
C ILE A 93 27.34 0.83 11.93
N VAL A 94 26.88 2.07 11.82
CA VAL A 94 25.57 2.46 12.34
C VAL A 94 24.50 2.04 11.32
N ILE A 95 23.68 1.05 11.67
CA ILE A 95 22.52 0.64 10.87
C ILE A 95 21.33 1.53 11.30
N VAL A 96 20.95 2.48 10.44
CA VAL A 96 19.81 3.40 10.63
C VAL A 96 18.60 2.90 9.85
#